data_AF-A0A2D4PRI3-F1
#
_entry.id   AF-A0A2D4PRI3-F1
#
_cell.length_a   1.000
_cell.length_b   1.000
_cell.length_c   1.000
_cell.angle_alpha   90.00
_cell.angle_beta   90.00
_cell.angle_gamma   90.00
#
_symmetry.space_group_name_H-M   'P 1'
#
loop_
_entity.id
_entity.type
_entity.pdbx_description
1 polymer ?
#
loop_
_entity_poly.entity_id
_entity_poly.type
_entity_poly.pdbx_seq_one_letter_code
_entity_poly.pdbx_strand_id
1 'polypeptide(L)'
;EAAVAAAGVDFRSDKLWEMYVEWQKDQGDLKAVTSIYDRVLSTPTQLYSHHWENFKDHLSSHPPVDILSVEELVWMQSKLASETSPKATGGEAEEEAPPGEDLPPKVENKMETTNAQSQTLGVLDPEKLIEQSISIRQQIFGQNEAEVSKRWNFEDGIKRPYFHVKPLERAQLRNWRDYLDFEMVSGSHERTIVLFERCVIACALYEEFWIKYIRYLENHSITGARSVFQRACCYHLPRKPNIHLLWAAFEEKQGEVEEARRILKTFEDYVPGLVMVRLRRVSLERRLGNMDMAEALLTEAIRDNEGMPISSFYSVKLARQVLKVQKNLAKARKILLEALEKDPDNAKLYA
;
A
#
# COMPACT_ATOMS: atom_id res chain seq x y z
N GLU A 1 12.34 9.81 11.90
CA GLU A 1 12.25 8.65 10.96
C GLU A 1 10.99 7.78 11.05
N ALA A 2 10.85 6.83 11.98
CA ALA A 2 9.84 5.76 11.87
C ALA A 2 8.38 6.21 11.57
N ALA A 3 7.92 7.31 12.18
CA ALA A 3 6.60 7.88 11.91
C ALA A 3 6.46 8.39 10.46
N VAL A 4 7.50 9.03 9.92
CA VAL A 4 7.55 9.52 8.53
C VAL A 4 7.58 8.36 7.53
N ALA A 5 8.32 7.28 7.83
CA ALA A 5 8.29 6.07 7.02
C ALA A 5 6.92 5.38 7.01
N ALA A 6 6.12 5.53 8.07
CA ALA A 6 4.78 4.92 8.16
C ALA A 6 3.64 5.81 7.60
N ALA A 7 3.75 7.14 7.71
CA ALA A 7 2.65 8.06 7.44
C ALA A 7 3.03 9.33 6.67
N GLY A 8 4.31 9.55 6.36
CA GLY A 8 4.80 10.77 5.68
C GLY A 8 4.31 10.91 4.23
N VAL A 9 3.80 9.84 3.61
CA VAL A 9 3.22 9.83 2.25
C VAL A 9 1.73 10.19 2.26
N ASP A 10 1.08 10.31 3.42
CA ASP A 10 -0.29 10.82 3.51
C ASP A 10 -0.32 12.28 3.03
N PHE A 11 -1.30 12.62 2.21
CA PHE A 11 -1.52 13.97 1.71
C PHE A 11 -1.74 15.01 2.81
N ARG A 12 -2.16 14.61 4.02
CA ARG A 12 -2.33 15.50 5.19
C ARG A 12 -1.28 15.26 6.28
N SER A 13 -0.09 14.80 5.88
CA SER A 13 1.06 14.57 6.79
C SER A 13 1.84 15.83 7.16
N ASP A 14 1.43 17.02 6.69
CA ASP A 14 2.14 18.29 6.83
C ASP A 14 2.67 18.54 8.25
N LYS A 15 1.82 18.37 9.28
CA LYS A 15 2.24 18.63 10.66
C LYS A 15 3.29 17.63 11.18
N LEU A 16 3.32 16.40 10.65
CA LEU A 16 4.36 15.42 10.99
C LEU A 16 5.73 15.85 10.42
N TRP A 17 5.74 16.42 9.22
CA TRP A 17 6.96 16.96 8.59
C TRP A 17 7.44 18.23 9.30
N GLU A 18 6.54 19.17 9.61
CA GLU A 18 6.84 20.36 10.42
C GLU A 18 7.47 20.00 11.77
N MET A 19 6.84 19.10 12.53
CA MET A 19 7.37 18.65 13.83
C MET A 19 8.74 17.97 13.71
N TYR A 20 9.02 17.30 12.59
CA TYR A 20 10.33 16.70 12.38
C TYR A 20 11.41 17.74 12.06
N VAL A 21 11.07 18.75 11.26
CA VAL A 21 11.93 19.91 10.98
C VAL A 21 12.19 20.72 12.26
N GLU A 22 11.15 21.02 13.05
CA GLU A 22 11.24 21.70 14.35
C GLU A 22 12.21 20.95 15.29
N TRP A 23 11.99 19.64 15.48
CA TRP A 23 12.85 18.82 16.35
C TRP A 23 14.32 18.79 15.90
N GLN A 24 14.57 18.69 14.59
CA GLN A 24 15.94 18.64 14.07
C GLN A 24 16.65 20.01 14.19
N LYS A 25 15.91 21.13 14.04
CA LYS A 25 16.40 22.47 14.33
C LYS A 25 16.79 22.61 15.81
N ASP A 26 16.00 22.07 16.73
CA ASP A 26 16.32 22.07 18.17
C ASP A 26 17.58 21.23 18.50
N GLN A 27 17.93 20.23 17.68
CA GLN A 27 19.21 19.50 17.80
C GLN A 27 20.41 20.27 17.19
N GLY A 28 20.18 21.36 16.46
CA GLY A 28 21.22 22.16 15.80
C GLY A 28 21.82 21.57 14.52
N ASP A 29 21.33 20.40 14.05
CA ASP A 29 21.81 19.77 12.81
C ASP A 29 21.00 20.23 11.60
N LEU A 30 21.44 21.35 11.04
CA LEU A 30 20.78 22.01 9.91
C LEU A 30 20.94 21.25 8.58
N LYS A 31 21.87 20.30 8.47
CA LYS A 31 22.04 19.45 7.27
C LYS A 31 20.97 18.38 7.20
N ALA A 32 20.65 17.77 8.34
CA ALA A 32 19.50 16.89 8.45
C ALA A 32 18.19 17.65 8.19
N VAL A 33 18.05 18.92 8.61
CA VAL A 33 16.89 19.77 8.23
C VAL A 33 16.76 19.89 6.71
N THR A 34 17.84 20.19 5.99
CA THR A 34 17.85 20.22 4.51
C THR A 34 17.43 18.87 3.91
N SER A 35 17.95 17.76 4.45
CA SER A 35 17.58 16.40 4.00
C SER A 35 16.10 16.05 4.26
N ILE A 36 15.51 16.57 5.35
CA ILE A 36 14.06 16.43 5.61
C ILE A 36 13.27 17.23 4.57
N TYR A 37 13.70 18.46 4.23
CA TYR A 37 13.07 19.25 3.18
C TYR A 37 13.11 18.56 1.81
N ASP A 38 14.25 17.98 1.41
CA ASP A 38 14.38 17.26 0.13
C ASP A 38 13.36 16.10 0.00
N ARG A 39 12.97 15.48 1.11
CA ARG A 39 11.95 14.42 1.17
C ARG A 39 10.52 14.95 1.12
N VAL A 40 10.18 16.01 1.87
CA VAL A 40 8.81 16.56 1.82
C VAL A 40 8.54 17.32 0.52
N LEU A 41 9.54 18.00 -0.06
CA LEU A 41 9.41 18.70 -1.34
C LEU A 41 9.16 17.76 -2.54
N SER A 42 9.53 16.49 -2.42
CA SER A 42 9.23 15.42 -3.39
C SER A 42 7.97 14.61 -3.03
N THR A 43 7.26 14.96 -1.94
CA THR A 43 6.08 14.25 -1.45
C THR A 43 4.79 15.08 -1.63
N PRO A 44 3.75 14.57 -2.31
CA PRO A 44 2.48 15.29 -2.47
C PRO A 44 1.74 15.47 -1.15
N THR A 45 1.65 16.72 -0.68
CA THR A 45 1.07 17.14 0.60
C THR A 45 0.10 18.33 0.42
N GLN A 46 -0.76 18.58 1.40
CA GLN A 46 -1.78 19.63 1.32
C GLN A 46 -1.16 21.03 1.35
N LEU A 47 -0.07 21.22 2.11
CA LEU A 47 0.64 22.49 2.25
C LEU A 47 2.03 22.45 1.58
N TYR A 48 2.16 21.73 0.46
CA TYR A 48 3.41 21.61 -0.32
C TYR A 48 4.08 22.97 -0.62
N SER A 49 3.30 24.02 -0.88
CA SER A 49 3.79 25.39 -1.08
C SER A 49 4.38 26.02 0.18
N HIS A 50 3.81 25.74 1.36
CA HIS A 50 4.34 26.22 2.63
C HIS A 50 5.67 25.54 2.98
N HIS A 51 5.82 24.24 2.71
CA HIS A 51 7.10 23.55 2.85
C HIS A 51 8.18 24.14 1.94
N TRP A 52 7.81 24.62 0.75
CA TRP A 52 8.71 25.32 -0.18
C TRP A 52 9.11 26.72 0.29
N GLU A 53 8.19 27.49 0.88
CA GLU A 53 8.50 28.76 1.52
C GLU A 53 9.45 28.57 2.71
N ASN A 54 9.10 27.68 3.63
CA ASN A 54 9.92 27.35 4.80
C ASN A 54 11.30 26.78 4.44
N PHE A 55 11.44 26.14 3.27
CA PHE A 55 12.72 25.69 2.73
C PHE A 55 13.59 26.85 2.22
N LYS A 56 13.04 27.78 1.44
CA LYS A 56 13.75 28.98 0.98
C LYS A 56 14.21 29.85 2.15
N ASP A 57 13.36 29.98 3.17
CA ASP A 57 13.69 30.72 4.39
C ASP A 57 14.80 30.02 5.18
N HIS A 58 14.79 28.67 5.24
CA HIS A 58 15.88 27.89 5.84
C HIS A 58 17.21 28.10 5.11
N LEU A 59 17.22 28.12 3.77
CA LEU A 59 18.44 28.41 3.00
C LEU A 59 18.93 29.86 3.16
N SER A 60 18.02 30.83 3.16
CA SER A 60 18.38 32.25 3.26
C SER A 60 18.83 32.68 4.67
N SER A 61 18.43 31.93 5.71
CA SER A 61 18.69 32.28 7.11
C SER A 61 20.01 31.71 7.68
N HIS A 62 20.72 30.85 6.95
CA HIS A 62 21.88 30.12 7.45
C HIS A 62 23.03 30.06 6.42
N PRO A 63 24.30 29.95 6.86
CA PRO A 63 25.42 29.78 5.94
C PRO A 63 25.33 28.47 5.13
N PRO A 64 25.66 28.46 3.83
CA PRO A 64 25.63 27.26 2.99
C PRO A 64 26.45 26.08 3.54
N VAL A 65 27.54 26.37 4.25
CA VAL A 65 28.44 25.37 4.84
C VAL A 65 27.78 24.57 5.97
N ASP A 66 26.82 25.16 6.67
CA ASP A 66 26.13 24.55 7.81
C ASP A 66 24.90 23.74 7.39
N ILE A 67 24.34 24.01 6.20
CA ILE A 67 23.08 23.44 5.73
C ILE A 67 23.21 22.48 4.54
N LEU A 68 24.30 22.57 3.76
CA LEU A 68 24.56 21.70 2.62
C LEU A 68 25.66 20.66 2.95
N SER A 69 25.65 19.54 2.23
CA SER A 69 26.72 18.54 2.33
C SER A 69 28.01 19.02 1.63
N VAL A 70 29.17 18.50 2.03
CA VAL A 70 30.46 18.86 1.40
C VAL A 70 30.48 18.44 -0.08
N GLU A 71 29.90 17.28 -0.39
CA GLU A 71 29.79 16.76 -1.76
C GLU A 71 28.92 17.66 -2.64
N GLU A 72 27.77 18.10 -2.12
CA GLU A 72 26.86 19.02 -2.80
C GLU A 72 27.50 20.40 -3.03
N LEU A 73 28.21 20.94 -2.04
CA LEU A 73 28.96 22.18 -2.17
C LEU A 73 30.02 22.09 -3.28
N VAL A 74 30.85 21.04 -3.28
CA VAL A 74 31.88 20.83 -4.32
C VAL A 74 31.26 20.66 -5.71
N TRP A 75 30.12 19.97 -5.81
CA TRP A 75 29.39 19.82 -7.08
C TRP A 75 28.80 21.14 -7.58
N MET A 76 28.16 21.94 -6.71
CA MET A 76 27.65 23.28 -7.04
C MET A 76 28.79 24.21 -7.51
N GLN A 77 29.93 24.17 -6.82
CA GLN A 77 31.13 24.93 -7.17
C GLN A 77 31.65 24.57 -8.57
N SER A 78 31.78 23.28 -8.88
CA SER A 78 32.20 22.82 -10.21
C SER A 78 31.23 23.29 -11.30
N LYS A 79 29.92 23.24 -11.02
CA LYS A 79 28.89 23.70 -11.95
C LYS A 79 28.96 25.21 -12.20
N LEU A 80 29.03 26.04 -11.15
CA LEU A 80 29.19 27.50 -11.27
C LEU A 80 30.47 27.86 -12.03
N ALA A 81 31.60 27.21 -11.74
CA ALA A 81 32.85 27.44 -12.46
C ALA A 81 32.72 27.11 -13.96
N SER A 82 32.01 26.02 -14.30
CA SER A 82 31.75 25.66 -15.70
C SER A 82 30.83 26.64 -16.44
N GLU A 83 29.83 27.21 -15.75
CA GLU A 83 28.89 28.20 -16.30
C GLU A 83 29.53 29.59 -16.45
N THR A 84 30.50 29.95 -15.61
CA THR A 84 31.26 31.22 -15.71
C THR A 84 32.43 31.17 -16.69
N SER A 85 32.82 29.99 -17.18
CA SER A 85 33.91 29.88 -18.15
C SER A 85 33.41 30.32 -19.54
N PRO A 86 33.97 31.38 -20.15
CA PRO A 86 33.56 31.77 -21.49
C PRO A 86 33.86 30.64 -22.47
N LYS A 87 32.93 30.36 -23.39
CA LYS A 87 33.18 29.45 -24.52
C LYS A 87 34.40 29.96 -25.30
N ALA A 88 35.54 29.30 -25.12
CA ALA A 88 36.72 29.58 -25.92
C ALA A 88 36.39 29.29 -27.38
N THR A 89 36.29 30.35 -28.20
CA THR A 89 36.33 30.24 -29.65
C THR A 89 37.69 29.65 -30.03
N GLY A 90 37.68 28.43 -30.58
CA GLY A 90 38.91 27.70 -30.88
C GLY A 90 39.82 28.46 -31.84
N GLY A 91 41.04 28.74 -31.39
CA GLY A 91 42.21 28.93 -32.23
C GLY A 91 43.12 27.71 -32.01
N GLU A 92 43.30 26.91 -33.04
CA GLU A 92 44.13 25.70 -33.01
C GLU A 92 45.62 26.07 -33.02
N ALA A 93 46.42 25.49 -32.12
CA ALA A 93 47.86 25.31 -32.30
C ALA A 93 48.45 24.26 -31.33
N GLU A 94 49.29 23.39 -31.88
CA GLU A 94 50.39 22.64 -31.22
C GLU A 94 50.05 21.44 -30.30
N GLU A 95 49.89 20.28 -30.95
CA GLU A 95 50.50 19.03 -30.46
C GLU A 95 52.04 19.13 -30.60
N GLU A 96 52.81 18.80 -29.57
CA GLU A 96 53.68 17.60 -29.51
C GLU A 96 54.62 17.64 -28.27
N ALA A 97 54.67 16.52 -27.55
CA ALA A 97 55.77 16.10 -26.68
C ALA A 97 56.68 15.13 -27.49
N PRO A 98 57.79 14.49 -27.00
CA PRO A 98 58.26 14.27 -25.62
C PRO A 98 59.83 14.27 -25.53
N PRO A 99 60.56 13.32 -24.89
CA PRO A 99 60.57 12.79 -23.51
C PRO A 99 61.93 13.01 -22.77
N GLY A 100 62.02 12.69 -21.47
CA GLY A 100 63.32 12.54 -20.77
C GLY A 100 63.20 12.13 -19.29
N GLU A 101 63.93 11.10 -18.88
CA GLU A 101 63.87 10.45 -17.55
C GLU A 101 64.77 11.12 -16.50
N ASP A 102 64.36 11.16 -15.21
CA ASP A 102 65.09 10.56 -14.07
C ASP A 102 64.50 10.91 -12.67
N LEU A 103 64.68 9.99 -11.71
CA LEU A 103 64.30 10.04 -10.28
C LEU A 103 65.21 9.07 -9.48
N PRO A 104 65.29 9.10 -8.12
CA PRO A 104 64.96 10.11 -7.10
C PRO A 104 66.27 10.41 -6.26
N PRO A 105 66.40 10.37 -4.91
CA PRO A 105 65.51 10.66 -3.76
C PRO A 105 66.11 11.60 -2.66
N LYS A 106 65.33 11.82 -1.58
CA LYS A 106 65.65 12.48 -0.28
C LYS A 106 65.74 14.02 -0.33
N VAL A 107 65.25 14.78 0.67
CA VAL A 107 65.15 14.51 2.12
C VAL A 107 63.78 14.89 2.71
N GLU A 108 63.34 14.14 3.72
CA GLU A 108 62.15 14.43 4.54
C GLU A 108 62.40 15.60 5.52
N ASN A 109 61.56 16.64 5.48
CA ASN A 109 60.87 17.19 6.66
C ASN A 109 60.10 18.47 6.31
N LYS A 110 58.79 18.47 6.56
CA LYS A 110 58.08 19.61 7.16
C LYS A 110 56.74 19.19 7.75
N MET A 111 56.50 19.65 8.96
CA MET A 111 55.20 19.64 9.65
C MET A 111 54.18 20.53 8.91
N GLU A 112 52.94 20.54 9.41
CA GLU A 112 51.82 21.43 9.04
C GLU A 112 50.84 20.92 7.96
N THR A 113 50.34 19.69 8.17
CA THR A 113 49.20 19.10 7.45
C THR A 113 47.80 19.64 7.86
N THR A 114 47.71 20.81 8.52
CA THR A 114 46.45 21.33 9.08
C THR A 114 45.91 22.62 8.45
N ASN A 115 46.70 23.36 7.66
CA ASN A 115 46.24 24.65 7.09
C ASN A 115 45.99 24.64 5.56
N ALA A 116 46.38 23.59 4.84
CA ALA A 116 46.27 23.56 3.37
C ALA A 116 44.84 23.34 2.84
N GLN A 117 43.94 22.71 3.61
CA GLN A 117 42.55 22.44 3.17
C GLN A 117 41.63 23.66 3.28
N SER A 118 42.03 24.72 4.00
CA SER A 118 41.22 25.93 4.16
C SER A 118 41.52 27.02 3.11
N GLN A 119 42.45 26.77 2.18
CA GLN A 119 42.92 27.78 1.20
C GLN A 119 42.58 27.46 -0.27
N THR A 120 41.86 26.36 -0.54
CA THR A 120 41.41 25.99 -1.90
C THR A 120 39.89 26.03 -2.10
N LEU A 121 39.09 26.33 -1.07
CA LEU A 121 37.77 26.91 -1.29
C LEU A 121 37.98 28.39 -1.63
N GLY A 122 38.00 28.71 -2.93
CA GLY A 122 37.94 30.10 -3.39
C GLY A 122 36.71 30.80 -2.82
N VAL A 123 36.80 32.12 -2.59
CA VAL A 123 35.72 32.92 -2.02
C VAL A 123 34.52 32.91 -2.97
N LEU A 124 33.62 31.96 -2.77
CA LEU A 124 32.35 31.87 -3.47
C LEU A 124 31.34 32.73 -2.75
N ASP A 125 30.58 33.45 -3.55
CA ASP A 125 29.43 34.23 -3.13
C ASP A 125 28.37 33.29 -2.50
N PRO A 126 28.10 33.38 -1.19
CA PRO A 126 27.14 32.51 -0.53
C PRO A 126 25.72 32.65 -1.12
N GLU A 127 25.39 33.83 -1.64
CA GLU A 127 24.09 34.11 -2.26
C GLU A 127 23.91 33.29 -3.54
N LYS A 128 24.96 33.12 -4.36
CA LYS A 128 24.91 32.30 -5.59
C LYS A 128 24.78 30.81 -5.30
N LEU A 129 25.38 30.31 -4.22
CA LEU A 129 25.20 28.93 -3.78
C LEU A 129 23.76 28.68 -3.32
N ILE A 130 23.16 29.64 -2.60
CA ILE A 130 21.75 29.59 -2.20
C ILE A 130 20.83 29.65 -3.43
N GLU A 131 21.05 30.59 -4.36
CA GLU A 131 20.28 30.73 -5.60
C GLU A 131 20.32 29.45 -6.43
N GLN A 132 21.51 28.85 -6.61
CA GLN A 132 21.65 27.60 -7.35
C GLN A 132 20.95 26.42 -6.64
N SER A 133 21.03 26.34 -5.31
CA SER A 133 20.32 25.34 -4.50
C SER A 133 18.80 25.45 -4.64
N ILE A 134 18.25 26.68 -4.56
CA ILE A 134 16.84 26.96 -4.82
C ILE A 134 16.46 26.57 -6.25
N SER A 135 17.25 26.96 -7.25
CA SER A 135 16.99 26.68 -8.67
C SER A 135 16.88 25.17 -8.97
N ILE A 136 17.75 24.34 -8.38
CA ILE A 136 17.71 22.88 -8.53
C ILE A 136 16.43 22.30 -7.93
N ARG A 137 16.07 22.72 -6.72
CA ARG A 137 14.91 22.17 -5.98
C ARG A 137 13.58 22.74 -6.46
N GLN A 138 13.57 23.90 -7.12
CA GLN A 138 12.40 24.47 -7.80
C GLN A 138 11.86 23.53 -8.90
N GLN A 139 12.73 22.74 -9.56
CA GLN A 139 12.30 21.71 -10.51
C GLN A 139 11.58 20.54 -9.82
N ILE A 140 12.08 20.10 -8.66
CA ILE A 140 11.46 19.03 -7.84
C ILE A 140 10.10 19.51 -7.34
N PHE A 141 10.04 20.74 -6.81
CA PHE A 141 8.80 21.37 -6.38
C PHE A 141 7.76 21.43 -7.51
N GLY A 142 8.14 21.85 -8.72
CA GLY A 142 7.23 21.91 -9.86
C GLY A 142 6.70 20.54 -10.32
N GLN A 143 7.50 19.47 -10.16
CA GLN A 143 7.03 18.10 -10.39
C GLN A 143 6.03 17.67 -9.30
N ASN A 144 6.32 17.98 -8.04
CA ASN A 144 5.42 17.67 -6.92
C ASN A 144 4.09 18.45 -7.02
N GLU A 145 4.12 19.73 -7.40
CA GLU A 145 2.93 20.56 -7.66
C GLU A 145 2.02 19.93 -8.72
N ALA A 146 2.60 19.37 -9.80
CA ALA A 146 1.84 18.63 -10.81
C ALA A 146 1.21 17.34 -10.25
N GLU A 147 1.92 16.61 -9.38
CA GLU A 147 1.39 15.41 -8.71
C GLU A 147 0.30 15.73 -7.66
N VAL A 148 0.43 16.86 -6.94
CA VAL A 148 -0.60 17.42 -6.04
C VAL A 148 -1.84 17.82 -6.85
N SER A 149 -1.66 18.54 -7.95
CA SER A 149 -2.75 19.04 -8.80
C SER A 149 -3.62 17.91 -9.36
N LYS A 150 -3.01 16.77 -9.74
CA LYS A 150 -3.74 15.56 -10.18
C LYS A 150 -4.64 14.96 -9.09
N ARG A 151 -4.31 15.19 -7.81
CA ARG A 151 -4.93 14.53 -6.65
C ARG A 151 -5.84 15.44 -5.83
N TRP A 152 -5.68 16.76 -5.98
CA TRP A 152 -6.37 17.79 -5.20
C TRP A 152 -7.89 17.57 -5.11
N ASN A 153 -8.55 17.33 -6.24
CA ASN A 153 -10.00 17.14 -6.29
C ASN A 153 -10.47 15.89 -5.53
N PHE A 154 -9.67 14.81 -5.54
CA PHE A 154 -9.97 13.60 -4.78
C PHE A 154 -9.77 13.81 -3.28
N GLU A 155 -8.68 14.48 -2.88
CA GLU A 155 -8.34 14.75 -1.47
C GLU A 155 -9.29 15.77 -0.82
N ASP A 156 -9.76 16.78 -1.56
CA ASP A 156 -10.84 17.66 -1.11
C ASP A 156 -12.18 16.90 -1.01
N GLY A 157 -12.46 15.97 -1.93
CA GLY A 157 -13.63 15.10 -1.87
C GLY A 157 -13.75 14.27 -0.59
N ILE A 158 -12.63 14.03 0.11
CA ILE A 158 -12.59 13.32 1.41
C ILE A 158 -12.92 14.30 2.55
N LYS A 159 -14.22 14.48 2.82
CA LYS A 159 -14.69 15.30 3.96
C LYS A 159 -14.64 14.56 5.32
N ARG A 160 -14.47 13.23 5.33
CA ARG A 160 -14.30 12.43 6.57
C ARG A 160 -13.19 11.37 6.40
N PRO A 161 -11.93 11.70 6.72
CA PRO A 161 -10.79 10.78 6.56
C PRO A 161 -10.66 9.74 7.70
N TYR A 162 -11.42 9.91 8.79
CA TYR A 162 -11.39 9.04 9.97
C TYR A 162 -12.60 8.10 10.04
N PHE A 163 -12.46 7.01 10.79
CA PHE A 163 -13.53 6.04 11.04
C PHE A 163 -14.71 6.66 11.81
N HIS A 164 -15.95 6.41 11.37
CA HIS A 164 -17.15 6.66 12.15
C HIS A 164 -18.27 5.70 11.74
N VAL A 165 -19.01 5.18 12.72
CA VAL A 165 -20.18 4.29 12.53
C VAL A 165 -21.33 4.83 11.68
N LYS A 166 -21.42 6.15 11.44
CA LYS A 166 -22.46 6.73 10.56
C LYS A 166 -22.07 6.45 9.11
N PRO A 167 -22.97 5.94 8.26
CA PRO A 167 -22.67 5.73 6.83
C PRO A 167 -22.10 6.99 6.17
N LEU A 168 -21.05 6.80 5.36
CA LEU A 168 -20.59 7.78 4.39
C LEU A 168 -21.64 7.96 3.29
N GLU A 169 -21.65 9.14 2.69
CA GLU A 169 -22.52 9.45 1.57
C GLU A 169 -22.10 8.72 0.29
N ARG A 170 -23.05 8.44 -0.61
CA ARG A 170 -22.76 7.82 -1.91
C ARG A 170 -21.75 8.61 -2.75
N ALA A 171 -21.67 9.93 -2.58
CA ALA A 171 -20.67 10.77 -3.24
C ALA A 171 -19.25 10.48 -2.74
N GLN A 172 -19.05 10.37 -1.43
CA GLN A 172 -17.75 10.04 -0.83
C GLN A 172 -17.31 8.61 -1.17
N LEU A 173 -18.23 7.65 -1.21
CA LEU A 173 -17.95 6.27 -1.63
C LEU A 173 -17.53 6.20 -3.11
N ARG A 174 -18.10 7.03 -4.00
CA ARG A 174 -17.61 7.16 -5.38
C ARG A 174 -16.22 7.79 -5.41
N ASN A 175 -16.01 8.92 -4.73
CA ASN A 175 -14.71 9.59 -4.66
C ASN A 175 -13.58 8.66 -4.21
N TRP A 176 -13.79 7.85 -3.17
CA TRP A 176 -12.83 6.83 -2.74
C TRP A 176 -12.58 5.75 -3.80
N ARG A 177 -13.61 5.29 -4.50
CA ARG A 177 -13.46 4.29 -5.57
C ARG A 177 -12.65 4.86 -6.73
N ASP A 178 -13.05 6.03 -7.21
CA ASP A 178 -12.47 6.70 -8.37
C ASP A 178 -11.01 7.12 -8.10
N TYR A 179 -10.68 7.55 -6.88
CA TYR A 179 -9.30 7.85 -6.48
C TYR A 179 -8.43 6.59 -6.35
N LEU A 180 -8.97 5.49 -5.80
CA LEU A 180 -8.26 4.21 -5.78
C LEU A 180 -8.00 3.68 -7.19
N ASP A 181 -8.97 3.79 -8.10
CA ASP A 181 -8.79 3.43 -9.51
C ASP A 181 -7.73 4.31 -10.20
N PHE A 182 -7.64 5.61 -9.86
CA PHE A 182 -6.59 6.50 -10.34
C PHE A 182 -5.18 6.11 -9.86
N GLU A 183 -4.95 5.90 -8.56
CA GLU A 183 -3.63 5.51 -8.05
C GLU A 183 -3.23 4.11 -8.50
N MET A 184 -4.18 3.15 -8.60
CA MET A 184 -3.91 1.80 -9.11
C MET A 184 -3.36 1.78 -10.55
N VAL A 185 -3.60 2.83 -11.35
CA VAL A 185 -3.15 2.94 -12.74
C VAL A 185 -1.93 3.87 -12.88
N SER A 186 -1.84 4.92 -12.06
CA SER A 186 -0.86 6.00 -12.25
C SER A 186 0.12 6.22 -11.08
N GLY A 187 -0.17 5.64 -9.92
CA GLY A 187 0.64 5.78 -8.70
C GLY A 187 1.69 4.66 -8.55
N SER A 188 2.60 4.85 -7.60
CA SER A 188 3.50 3.77 -7.17
C SER A 188 2.75 2.71 -6.36
N HIS A 189 3.34 1.52 -6.24
CA HIS A 189 2.79 0.46 -5.38
C HIS A 189 2.61 0.95 -3.94
N GLU A 190 3.66 1.55 -3.36
CA GLU A 190 3.65 2.12 -2.01
C GLU A 190 2.54 3.16 -1.82
N ARG A 191 2.39 4.12 -2.75
CA ARG A 191 1.34 5.14 -2.66
C ARG A 191 -0.06 4.53 -2.77
N THR A 192 -0.22 3.51 -3.62
CA THR A 192 -1.48 2.77 -3.75
C THR A 192 -1.83 2.02 -2.44
N ILE A 193 -0.85 1.40 -1.79
CA ILE A 193 -1.02 0.77 -0.46
C ILE A 193 -1.41 1.82 0.59
N VAL A 194 -0.71 2.95 0.67
CA VAL A 194 -1.04 4.05 1.61
C VAL A 194 -2.47 4.54 1.38
N LEU A 195 -2.91 4.72 0.13
CA LEU A 195 -4.29 5.14 -0.15
C LEU A 195 -5.31 4.06 0.23
N PHE A 196 -5.02 2.78 -0.01
CA PHE A 196 -5.89 1.69 0.43
C PHE A 196 -6.02 1.64 1.96
N GLU A 197 -4.94 1.79 2.71
CA GLU A 197 -4.96 1.83 4.17
C GLU A 197 -5.79 3.02 4.70
N ARG A 198 -5.58 4.22 4.14
CA ARG A 198 -6.42 5.40 4.44
C ARG A 198 -7.90 5.14 4.14
N CYS A 199 -8.20 4.51 3.00
CA CYS A 199 -9.56 4.17 2.59
C CYS A 199 -10.21 3.17 3.56
N VAL A 200 -9.54 2.07 3.94
CA VAL A 200 -10.15 1.09 4.85
C VAL A 200 -10.29 1.60 6.29
N ILE A 201 -9.59 2.66 6.70
CA ILE A 201 -9.86 3.38 7.95
C ILE A 201 -11.22 4.11 7.87
N ALA A 202 -11.40 5.01 6.88
CA ALA A 202 -12.64 5.78 6.72
C ALA A 202 -13.85 4.89 6.36
N CYS A 203 -13.61 3.85 5.55
CA CYS A 203 -14.59 2.97 4.94
C CYS A 203 -14.62 1.56 5.56
N ALA A 204 -14.17 1.38 6.81
CA ALA A 204 -14.00 0.05 7.43
C ALA A 204 -15.23 -0.88 7.35
N LEU A 205 -16.46 -0.34 7.35
CA LEU A 205 -17.70 -1.12 7.30
C LEU A 205 -18.18 -1.48 5.87
N TYR A 206 -17.43 -1.08 4.84
CA TYR A 206 -17.79 -1.24 3.44
C TYR A 206 -16.97 -2.37 2.79
N GLU A 207 -17.60 -3.54 2.68
CA GLU A 207 -17.00 -4.77 2.13
C GLU A 207 -16.35 -4.58 0.75
N GLU A 208 -16.88 -3.67 -0.08
CA GLU A 208 -16.37 -3.41 -1.43
C GLU A 208 -14.91 -2.93 -1.48
N PHE A 209 -14.47 -2.10 -0.53
CA PHE A 209 -13.10 -1.57 -0.52
C PHE A 209 -12.09 -2.61 -0.02
N TRP A 210 -12.46 -3.41 0.98
CA TRP A 210 -11.65 -4.55 1.42
C TRP A 210 -11.45 -5.55 0.27
N ILE A 211 -12.52 -5.91 -0.45
CA ILE A 211 -12.43 -6.81 -1.61
C ILE A 211 -11.57 -6.19 -2.74
N LYS A 212 -11.70 -4.88 -3.00
CA LYS A 212 -10.87 -4.18 -3.99
C LYS A 212 -9.38 -4.20 -3.58
N TYR A 213 -9.07 -3.96 -2.31
CA TYR A 213 -7.72 -3.98 -1.76
C TYR A 213 -7.09 -5.38 -1.82
N ILE A 214 -7.84 -6.41 -1.42
CA ILE A 214 -7.42 -7.81 -1.50
C ILE A 214 -7.08 -8.18 -2.95
N ARG A 215 -7.93 -7.85 -3.92
CA ARG A 215 -7.69 -8.14 -5.34
C ARG A 215 -6.46 -7.42 -5.91
N TYR A 216 -6.19 -6.20 -5.44
CA TYR A 216 -4.95 -5.51 -5.77
C TYR A 216 -3.74 -6.28 -5.22
N LEU A 217 -3.80 -6.68 -3.95
CA LEU A 217 -2.74 -7.44 -3.28
C LEU A 217 -2.54 -8.87 -3.80
N GLU A 218 -3.57 -9.56 -4.30
CA GLU A 218 -3.41 -10.90 -4.90
C GLU A 218 -2.37 -10.94 -6.04
N ASN A 219 -2.15 -9.81 -6.73
CA ASN A 219 -1.16 -9.68 -7.80
C ASN A 219 0.24 -9.21 -7.33
N HIS A 220 0.39 -8.80 -6.07
CA HIS A 220 1.61 -8.18 -5.54
C HIS A 220 2.19 -8.90 -4.31
N SER A 221 1.33 -9.37 -3.39
CA SER A 221 1.72 -10.03 -2.15
C SER A 221 0.59 -10.91 -1.60
N ILE A 222 0.78 -12.23 -1.66
CA ILE A 222 -0.14 -13.23 -1.12
C ILE A 222 -0.26 -13.08 0.41
N THR A 223 0.86 -12.82 1.09
CA THR A 223 0.89 -12.57 2.55
C THR A 223 0.17 -11.27 2.92
N GLY A 224 0.30 -10.23 2.10
CA GLY A 224 -0.48 -8.99 2.22
C GLY A 224 -1.98 -9.26 2.09
N ALA A 225 -2.42 -9.92 1.01
CA ALA A 225 -3.83 -10.28 0.80
C ALA A 225 -4.42 -11.07 1.98
N ARG A 226 -3.66 -12.05 2.52
CA ARG A 226 -4.04 -12.81 3.73
C ARG A 226 -4.19 -11.92 4.96
N SER A 227 -3.27 -11.00 5.21
CA SER A 227 -3.34 -10.04 6.32
C SER A 227 -4.58 -9.14 6.21
N VAL A 228 -4.89 -8.65 5.01
CA VAL A 228 -6.08 -7.82 4.77
C VAL A 228 -7.37 -8.63 4.93
N PHE A 229 -7.42 -9.90 4.49
CA PHE A 229 -8.55 -10.80 4.78
C PHE A 229 -8.75 -10.98 6.29
N GLN A 230 -7.69 -11.27 7.05
CA GLN A 230 -7.77 -11.43 8.51
C GLN A 230 -8.28 -10.16 9.20
N ARG A 231 -7.76 -8.98 8.83
CA ARG A 231 -8.23 -7.68 9.35
C ARG A 231 -9.71 -7.46 9.05
N ALA A 232 -10.12 -7.65 7.79
CA ALA A 232 -11.50 -7.45 7.37
C ALA A 232 -12.46 -8.42 8.06
N CYS A 233 -12.15 -9.72 8.05
CA CYS A 233 -13.04 -10.78 8.53
C CYS A 233 -13.10 -10.88 10.06
N CYS A 234 -11.99 -10.71 10.78
CA CYS A 234 -11.94 -10.91 12.22
C CYS A 234 -12.38 -9.68 13.04
N TYR A 235 -12.18 -8.45 12.52
CA TYR A 235 -12.41 -7.22 13.28
C TYR A 235 -13.53 -6.34 12.72
N HIS A 236 -13.53 -6.04 11.42
CA HIS A 236 -14.41 -5.01 10.86
C HIS A 236 -15.74 -5.56 10.30
N LEU A 237 -15.71 -6.75 9.69
CA LEU A 237 -16.83 -7.36 8.96
C LEU A 237 -17.14 -8.81 9.42
N PRO A 238 -17.16 -9.14 10.73
CA PRO A 238 -17.30 -10.53 11.21
C PRO A 238 -18.65 -11.19 10.91
N ARG A 239 -19.65 -10.43 10.42
CA ARG A 239 -20.98 -10.94 10.05
C ARG A 239 -21.29 -10.84 8.54
N LYS A 240 -20.33 -10.46 7.70
CA LYS A 240 -20.53 -10.33 6.25
C LYS A 240 -20.12 -11.63 5.55
N PRO A 241 -21.07 -12.43 5.02
CA PRO A 241 -20.73 -13.76 4.52
C PRO A 241 -19.85 -13.74 3.27
N ASN A 242 -20.02 -12.76 2.38
CA ASN A 242 -19.35 -12.75 1.08
C ASN A 242 -17.82 -12.67 1.21
N ILE A 243 -17.29 -11.76 2.03
CA ILE A 243 -15.83 -11.67 2.26
C ILE A 243 -15.24 -12.90 2.97
N HIS A 244 -15.97 -13.55 3.89
CA HIS A 244 -15.52 -14.81 4.53
C HIS A 244 -15.50 -15.98 3.52
N LEU A 245 -16.48 -16.06 2.62
CA LEU A 245 -16.48 -17.05 1.53
C LEU A 245 -15.36 -16.79 0.50
N LEU A 246 -15.02 -15.52 0.25
CA LEU A 246 -13.86 -15.15 -0.57
C LEU A 246 -12.54 -15.51 0.11
N TRP A 247 -12.42 -15.31 1.44
CA TRP A 247 -11.24 -15.68 2.20
C TRP A 247 -10.98 -17.19 2.14
N ALA A 248 -11.99 -18.01 2.41
CA ALA A 248 -11.86 -19.46 2.31
C ALA A 248 -11.51 -19.93 0.88
N ALA A 249 -12.06 -19.28 -0.16
CA ALA A 249 -11.73 -19.58 -1.55
C ALA A 249 -10.30 -19.13 -1.93
N PHE A 250 -9.79 -18.06 -1.32
CA PHE A 250 -8.40 -17.62 -1.46
C PHE A 250 -7.44 -18.61 -0.82
N GLU A 251 -7.69 -19.04 0.43
CA GLU A 251 -6.82 -20.01 1.11
C GLU A 251 -6.81 -21.35 0.38
N GLU A 252 -7.96 -21.84 -0.08
CA GLU A 252 -8.06 -23.02 -0.95
C GLU A 252 -7.23 -22.89 -2.23
N LYS A 253 -7.24 -21.70 -2.88
CA LYS A 253 -6.42 -21.39 -4.08
C LYS A 253 -4.92 -21.37 -3.77
N GLN A 254 -4.51 -21.04 -2.55
CA GLN A 254 -3.10 -21.12 -2.11
C GLN A 254 -2.69 -22.54 -1.65
N GLY A 255 -3.61 -23.50 -1.58
CA GLY A 255 -3.38 -24.85 -1.06
C GLY A 255 -3.61 -24.99 0.46
N GLU A 256 -3.98 -23.91 1.15
CA GLU A 256 -4.24 -23.87 2.60
C GLU A 256 -5.65 -24.39 2.95
N VAL A 257 -5.88 -25.66 2.62
CA VAL A 257 -7.19 -26.32 2.68
C VAL A 257 -7.74 -26.41 4.11
N GLU A 258 -6.90 -26.70 5.10
CA GLU A 258 -7.34 -26.77 6.49
C GLU A 258 -7.76 -25.39 7.04
N GLU A 259 -7.08 -24.33 6.59
CA GLU A 259 -7.46 -22.96 6.93
C GLU A 259 -8.78 -22.57 6.26
N ALA A 260 -8.99 -22.94 4.99
CA ALA A 260 -10.28 -22.77 4.31
C ALA A 260 -11.42 -23.49 5.05
N ARG A 261 -11.20 -24.72 5.55
CA ARG A 261 -12.15 -25.42 6.42
C ARG A 261 -12.40 -24.67 7.72
N ARG A 262 -11.34 -24.22 8.39
CA ARG A 262 -11.41 -23.51 9.67
C ARG A 262 -12.23 -22.23 9.53
N ILE A 263 -11.93 -21.39 8.53
CA ILE A 263 -12.67 -20.16 8.23
C ILE A 263 -14.15 -20.43 8.05
N LEU A 264 -14.52 -21.39 7.17
CA LEU A 264 -15.92 -21.69 6.89
C LEU A 264 -16.66 -22.26 8.10
N LYS A 265 -16.01 -23.10 8.90
CA LYS A 265 -16.59 -23.65 10.13
C LYS A 265 -16.79 -22.53 11.16
N THR A 266 -15.73 -21.77 11.48
CA THR A 266 -15.80 -20.67 12.46
C THR A 266 -16.84 -19.61 12.06
N PHE A 267 -16.97 -19.30 10.77
CA PHE A 267 -18.00 -18.38 10.30
C PHE A 267 -19.42 -18.95 10.39
N GLU A 268 -19.61 -20.26 10.14
CA GLU A 268 -20.91 -20.90 10.34
C GLU A 268 -21.31 -20.98 11.81
N ASP A 269 -20.35 -21.29 12.70
CA ASP A 269 -20.55 -21.30 14.15
C ASP A 269 -20.92 -19.90 14.68
N TYR A 270 -20.37 -18.83 14.07
CA TYR A 270 -20.64 -17.43 14.43
C TYR A 270 -21.90 -16.84 13.79
N VAL A 271 -22.30 -17.32 12.60
CA VAL A 271 -23.51 -16.89 11.87
C VAL A 271 -24.28 -18.12 11.35
N PRO A 272 -24.98 -18.85 12.24
CA PRO A 272 -25.67 -20.09 11.89
C PRO A 272 -26.86 -19.89 10.94
N GLY A 273 -27.28 -20.96 10.28
CA GLY A 273 -28.43 -20.98 9.36
C GLY A 273 -28.16 -20.49 7.94
N LEU A 274 -26.96 -19.97 7.65
CA LEU A 274 -26.59 -19.49 6.31
C LEU A 274 -26.30 -20.65 5.34
N VAL A 275 -27.31 -21.05 4.55
CA VAL A 275 -27.24 -22.08 3.50
C VAL A 275 -25.97 -21.96 2.63
N MET A 276 -25.59 -20.74 2.24
CA MET A 276 -24.43 -20.50 1.38
C MET A 276 -23.09 -20.94 2.01
N VAL A 277 -22.98 -20.91 3.34
CA VAL A 277 -21.77 -21.31 4.08
C VAL A 277 -21.71 -22.84 4.16
N ARG A 278 -22.80 -23.48 4.58
CA ARG A 278 -22.95 -24.95 4.61
C ARG A 278 -22.67 -25.55 3.23
N LEU A 279 -23.24 -24.98 2.17
CA LEU A 279 -22.98 -25.43 0.80
C LEU A 279 -21.54 -25.18 0.35
N ARG A 280 -20.85 -24.13 0.82
CA ARG A 280 -19.42 -23.92 0.53
C ARG A 280 -18.56 -24.99 1.21
N ARG A 281 -18.81 -25.32 2.48
CA ARG A 281 -18.13 -26.42 3.21
C ARG A 281 -18.29 -27.76 2.49
N VAL A 282 -19.53 -28.12 2.15
CA VAL A 282 -19.84 -29.35 1.38
C VAL A 282 -19.12 -29.34 0.03
N SER A 283 -19.06 -28.20 -0.66
CA SER A 283 -18.40 -28.10 -1.96
C SER A 283 -16.87 -28.19 -1.87
N LEU A 284 -16.27 -27.72 -0.78
CA LEU A 284 -14.84 -27.88 -0.48
C LEU A 284 -14.49 -29.37 -0.34
N GLU A 285 -15.19 -30.10 0.55
CA GLU A 285 -14.95 -31.54 0.73
C GLU A 285 -15.15 -32.34 -0.57
N ARG A 286 -16.16 -31.99 -1.40
CA ARG A 286 -16.35 -32.62 -2.71
C ARG A 286 -15.18 -32.43 -3.67
N ARG A 287 -14.56 -31.24 -3.71
CA ARG A 287 -13.39 -30.97 -4.57
C ARG A 287 -12.15 -31.74 -4.11
N LEU A 288 -12.05 -32.01 -2.81
CA LEU A 288 -10.98 -32.78 -2.19
C LEU A 288 -11.20 -34.31 -2.26
N GLY A 289 -12.34 -34.76 -2.79
CA GLY A 289 -12.69 -36.19 -2.86
C GLY A 289 -13.31 -36.76 -1.58
N ASN A 290 -13.45 -35.96 -0.51
CA ASN A 290 -13.99 -36.36 0.80
C ASN A 290 -15.52 -36.49 0.77
N MET A 291 -16.02 -37.48 0.03
CA MET A 291 -17.46 -37.67 -0.20
C MET A 291 -18.23 -37.96 1.10
N ASP A 292 -17.64 -38.70 2.04
CA ASP A 292 -18.27 -39.03 3.33
C ASP A 292 -18.44 -37.79 4.21
N MET A 293 -17.45 -36.90 4.25
CA MET A 293 -17.56 -35.62 4.96
C MET A 293 -18.59 -34.69 4.28
N ALA A 294 -18.62 -34.66 2.95
CA ALA A 294 -19.61 -33.89 2.20
C ALA A 294 -21.05 -34.39 2.45
N GLU A 295 -21.26 -35.70 2.61
CA GLU A 295 -22.54 -36.25 3.07
C GLU A 295 -22.83 -35.91 4.52
N ALA A 296 -21.89 -36.14 5.44
CA ALA A 296 -22.06 -35.92 6.87
C ALA A 296 -22.50 -34.48 7.16
N LEU A 297 -21.89 -33.49 6.50
CA LEU A 297 -22.26 -32.08 6.58
C LEU A 297 -23.69 -31.79 6.13
N LEU A 298 -24.21 -32.50 5.12
CA LEU A 298 -25.59 -32.35 4.66
C LEU A 298 -26.57 -33.10 5.58
N THR A 299 -26.21 -34.29 6.05
CA THR A 299 -27.03 -35.08 6.99
C THR A 299 -27.18 -34.36 8.34
N GLU A 300 -26.09 -33.76 8.84
CA GLU A 300 -26.10 -32.84 9.98
C GLU A 300 -27.08 -31.68 9.74
N ALA A 301 -26.98 -31.01 8.58
CA ALA A 301 -27.86 -29.89 8.25
C ALA A 301 -29.35 -30.29 8.08
N ILE A 302 -29.65 -31.51 7.61
CA ILE A 302 -31.02 -32.05 7.54
C ILE A 302 -31.59 -32.24 8.94
N ARG A 303 -30.81 -32.86 9.85
CA ARG A 303 -31.18 -33.11 11.25
C ARG A 303 -31.37 -31.82 12.03
N ASP A 304 -30.41 -30.90 11.95
CA ASP A 304 -30.39 -29.67 12.74
C ASP A 304 -31.48 -28.66 12.32
N ASN A 305 -32.16 -28.91 11.19
CA ASN A 305 -33.26 -28.10 10.68
C ASN A 305 -34.57 -28.91 10.51
N GLU A 306 -34.71 -30.04 11.22
CA GLU A 306 -35.89 -30.90 11.11
C GLU A 306 -37.21 -30.15 11.34
N GLY A 307 -38.23 -30.46 10.53
CA GLY A 307 -39.52 -29.73 10.53
C GLY A 307 -39.51 -28.38 9.79
N MET A 308 -38.36 -27.89 9.33
CA MET A 308 -38.27 -26.64 8.55
C MET A 308 -38.09 -26.91 7.04
N PRO A 309 -38.65 -26.08 6.14
CA PRO A 309 -38.53 -26.25 4.67
C PRO A 309 -37.08 -26.27 4.13
N ILE A 310 -36.12 -25.78 4.92
CA ILE A 310 -34.69 -25.80 4.62
C ILE A 310 -34.07 -27.21 4.77
N SER A 311 -34.64 -28.09 5.61
CA SER A 311 -34.21 -29.49 5.74
C SER A 311 -34.47 -30.25 4.43
N SER A 312 -35.68 -30.13 3.87
CA SER A 312 -36.05 -30.68 2.56
C SER A 312 -35.15 -30.16 1.43
N PHE A 313 -34.72 -28.89 1.50
CA PHE A 313 -33.71 -28.36 0.57
C PHE A 313 -32.37 -29.10 0.70
N TYR A 314 -31.87 -29.36 1.91
CA TYR A 314 -30.65 -30.13 2.11
C TYR A 314 -30.80 -31.59 1.67
N SER A 315 -31.96 -32.22 1.87
CA SER A 315 -32.28 -33.56 1.37
C SER A 315 -32.17 -33.64 -0.17
N VAL A 316 -32.71 -32.65 -0.90
CA VAL A 316 -32.52 -32.55 -2.36
C VAL A 316 -31.04 -32.40 -2.72
N LYS A 317 -30.25 -31.62 -1.97
CA LYS A 317 -28.80 -31.44 -2.22
C LYS A 317 -28.00 -32.72 -1.95
N LEU A 318 -28.39 -33.51 -0.95
CA LEU A 318 -27.79 -34.79 -0.61
C LEU A 318 -28.14 -35.86 -1.65
N ALA A 319 -29.41 -36.03 -1.98
CA ALA A 319 -29.84 -36.95 -3.04
C ALA A 319 -29.16 -36.64 -4.39
N ARG A 320 -29.04 -35.36 -4.77
CA ARG A 320 -28.33 -34.95 -5.99
C ARG A 320 -26.82 -35.24 -5.93
N GLN A 321 -26.17 -35.15 -4.76
CA GLN A 321 -24.77 -35.57 -4.59
C GLN A 321 -24.61 -37.06 -4.85
N VAL A 322 -25.36 -37.86 -4.09
CA VAL A 322 -25.31 -39.32 -4.11
C VAL A 322 -25.63 -39.88 -5.51
N LEU A 323 -26.62 -39.30 -6.19
CA LEU A 323 -26.97 -39.69 -7.56
C LEU A 323 -25.92 -39.26 -8.60
N LYS A 324 -25.54 -37.98 -8.64
CA LYS A 324 -24.75 -37.44 -9.76
C LYS A 324 -23.25 -37.64 -9.60
N VAL A 325 -22.74 -37.62 -8.36
CA VAL A 325 -21.31 -37.75 -8.06
C VAL A 325 -20.96 -39.21 -7.80
N GLN A 326 -21.62 -39.85 -6.82
CA GLN A 326 -21.31 -41.24 -6.40
C GLN A 326 -22.04 -42.32 -7.23
N LYS A 327 -22.95 -41.93 -8.13
CA LYS A 327 -23.73 -42.84 -9.00
C LYS A 327 -24.67 -43.82 -8.27
N ASN A 328 -24.97 -43.60 -6.99
CA ASN A 328 -25.81 -44.50 -6.20
C ASN A 328 -27.29 -44.10 -6.24
N LEU A 329 -28.02 -44.59 -7.26
CA LEU A 329 -29.44 -44.32 -7.43
C LEU A 329 -30.29 -44.82 -6.25
N ALA A 330 -29.98 -45.98 -5.68
CA ALA A 330 -30.76 -46.59 -4.61
C ALA A 330 -30.73 -45.72 -3.33
N LYS A 331 -29.53 -45.29 -2.91
CA LYS A 331 -29.34 -44.41 -1.74
C LYS A 331 -29.97 -43.04 -1.99
N ALA A 332 -29.81 -42.46 -3.19
CA ALA A 332 -30.44 -41.18 -3.54
C ALA A 332 -31.99 -41.24 -3.50
N ARG A 333 -32.60 -42.34 -4.00
CA ARG A 333 -34.05 -42.55 -3.90
C ARG A 333 -34.51 -42.69 -2.45
N LYS A 334 -33.77 -43.43 -1.62
CA LYS A 334 -34.06 -43.58 -0.19
C LYS A 334 -34.11 -42.22 0.52
N ILE A 335 -33.11 -41.36 0.31
CA ILE A 335 -33.05 -40.00 0.90
C ILE A 335 -34.27 -39.15 0.50
N LEU A 336 -34.73 -39.24 -0.75
CA LEU A 336 -35.92 -38.48 -1.19
C LEU A 336 -37.22 -39.03 -0.60
N LEU A 337 -37.35 -40.35 -0.45
CA LEU A 337 -38.52 -40.96 0.20
C LEU A 337 -38.60 -40.58 1.69
N GLU A 338 -37.48 -40.66 2.42
CA GLU A 338 -37.39 -40.24 3.83
C GLU A 338 -37.71 -38.73 4.02
N ALA A 339 -37.42 -37.90 3.01
CA ALA A 339 -37.79 -36.49 3.02
C ALA A 339 -39.28 -36.26 2.69
N LEU A 340 -39.84 -37.03 1.76
CA LEU A 340 -41.28 -36.97 1.41
C LEU A 340 -42.18 -37.47 2.54
N GLU A 341 -41.73 -38.42 3.34
CA GLU A 341 -42.44 -38.86 4.57
C GLU A 341 -42.56 -37.72 5.61
N LYS A 342 -41.64 -36.75 5.59
CA LYS A 342 -41.60 -35.61 6.52
C LYS A 342 -42.22 -34.33 5.96
N ASP A 343 -42.20 -34.15 4.64
CA ASP A 343 -42.62 -32.94 3.94
C ASP A 343 -43.30 -33.27 2.60
N PRO A 344 -44.48 -33.93 2.63
CA PRO A 344 -45.13 -34.48 1.43
C PRO A 344 -45.63 -33.41 0.45
N ASP A 345 -45.95 -32.20 0.93
CA ASP A 345 -46.47 -31.12 0.08
C ASP A 345 -45.38 -30.36 -0.70
N ASN A 346 -44.10 -30.67 -0.46
CA ASN A 346 -42.99 -29.94 -1.04
C ASN A 346 -42.66 -30.41 -2.46
N ALA A 347 -43.22 -29.71 -3.44
CA ALA A 347 -42.99 -29.90 -4.88
C ALA A 347 -41.51 -30.04 -5.30
N LYS A 348 -40.55 -29.51 -4.52
CA LYS A 348 -39.10 -29.62 -4.83
C LYS A 348 -38.52 -31.02 -4.57
N LEU A 349 -39.19 -31.87 -3.80
CA LEU A 349 -38.78 -33.25 -3.57
C LEU A 349 -39.16 -34.18 -4.73
N TYR A 350 -40.17 -33.80 -5.51
CA TYR A 350 -40.60 -34.50 -6.72
C TYR A 350 -39.79 -34.13 -7.99
N ALA A 351 -38.83 -33.20 -7.89
CA ALA A 351 -38.15 -32.54 -9.03
C ALA A 351 -36.60 -32.67 -9.06
#